data_AF-A0A6N4AGM2-F1
#
_entry.id   AF-A0A6N4AGM2-F1
#
_cell.length_a   1.000
_cell.length_b   1.000
_cell.length_c   1.000
_cell.angle_alpha   90.00
_cell.angle_beta   90.00
_cell.angle_gamma   90.00
#
_symmetry.space_group_name_H-M   'P 1'
#
loop_
_entity.id
_entity.type
_entity.pdbx_description
1 polymer ?
#
loop_
_entity_poly.entity_id
_entity_poly.type
_entity_poly.pdbx_seq_one_letter_code
_entity_poly.pdbx_strand_id
1 'polypeptide(L)'
;MFDISVLKEMKLSELQDIAKATKKIKINGVKKEALIYQILDYQAANPEVIPAPAAETEAKPKRARIIPEKKPKVAVENTNTLFSEPEPTAVSEQPIQEKKKPVAKQPVNPAKTAETKSPDAVAAPTQKDKKQRFNKNNFEKPQAAKEETAEKNTNEVVAPQPVEVESVSSQKGLEKTAKQQQPQQNQKQNPNQKQNQNQNGNGNQNPNQNQNQNNNPNANPNFKNNKKANFRDADFEFDGIIESEGVLEMMPDGYGFLRSSDYNYLASPDDIYLSTSQIRLFGLKTGDTVKGVVRPPKEGEKYFPLVRVLKINGHDPQVVRDRVSFEHLTPLFPDEKFNLAGKQSSISTRIIDLFSPIGKGQRGMIVAQPKTGKTMLLKDIANTIAANHPEVYLIVLLIDERPEEVTDMQRSVRGEVIASTFDEPADRHVKVANIVLEKAKRLVECGHDVVILLDSITRLARAYNTVQPASGKVLSGGVDANALQKPKRFFGAARNIENGGSLSIIATALTETGSKMDEVIFEEFKGTGNMELQLDRKIANKRIFPAIDLTSSSTRRDDLLLDEGTIQRMWIMRKYLSDMNPVEAMDFINDRFKKTRNNEEFLISMND
;
A
#
# COMPACT_ATOMS: atom_id res chain seq x y z
N MET A 1 -33.25 21.11 33.40
CA MET A 1 -32.13 22.04 33.62
C MET A 1 -31.09 21.79 32.53
N PHE A 2 -30.23 22.76 32.20
CA PHE A 2 -29.09 22.53 31.30
C PHE A 2 -27.81 22.43 32.13
N ASP A 3 -27.03 21.37 31.92
CA ASP A 3 -25.73 21.23 32.57
C ASP A 3 -24.68 22.15 31.94
N ILE A 4 -23.73 22.62 32.76
CA ILE A 4 -22.64 23.50 32.33
C ILE A 4 -21.78 22.88 31.22
N SER A 5 -21.67 21.55 31.15
CA SER A 5 -20.97 20.82 30.08
C SER A 5 -21.68 20.99 28.74
N VAL A 6 -23.00 20.79 28.69
CA VAL A 6 -23.82 20.93 27.47
C VAL A 6 -23.77 22.37 26.96
N LEU A 7 -23.91 23.35 27.86
CA LEU A 7 -23.82 24.77 27.49
C LEU A 7 -22.42 25.19 27.00
N LYS A 8 -21.34 24.50 27.42
CA LYS A 8 -19.99 24.72 26.89
C LYS A 8 -19.80 24.19 25.47
N GLU A 9 -20.46 23.09 25.12
CA GLU A 9 -20.39 22.48 23.78
C GLU A 9 -21.24 23.25 22.74
N MET A 10 -22.41 23.76 23.14
CA MET A 10 -23.30 24.56 22.27
C MET A 10 -22.61 25.77 21.62
N LYS A 11 -23.04 26.15 20.40
CA LYS A 11 -22.53 27.33 19.68
C LYS A 11 -23.02 28.63 20.32
N LEU A 12 -22.32 29.73 20.04
CA LEU A 12 -22.71 31.06 20.54
C LEU A 12 -24.14 31.44 20.12
N SER A 13 -24.56 31.10 18.89
CA SER A 13 -25.93 31.31 18.40
C SER A 13 -26.98 30.59 19.25
N GLU A 14 -26.76 29.31 19.53
CA GLU A 14 -27.67 28.46 20.30
C GLU A 14 -27.84 28.99 21.74
N LEU A 15 -26.73 29.40 22.38
CA LEU A 15 -26.75 30.07 23.68
C LEU A 15 -27.46 31.42 23.65
N GLN A 16 -27.29 32.20 22.57
CA GLN A 16 -28.00 33.46 22.41
C GLN A 16 -29.50 33.26 22.20
N ASP A 17 -29.94 32.18 21.54
CA ASP A 17 -31.36 31.88 21.36
C ASP A 17 -32.02 31.38 22.66
N ILE A 18 -31.32 30.59 23.48
CA ILE A 18 -31.72 30.28 24.86
C ILE A 18 -31.85 31.58 25.69
N ALA A 19 -30.87 32.49 25.59
CA ALA A 19 -30.92 33.78 26.27
C ALA A 19 -32.09 34.67 25.80
N LYS A 20 -32.44 34.66 24.50
CA LYS A 20 -33.62 35.36 23.95
C LYS A 20 -34.92 34.78 24.52
N ALA A 21 -35.04 33.46 24.64
CA ALA A 21 -36.24 32.80 25.15
C ALA A 21 -36.58 33.23 26.59
N THR A 22 -35.57 33.43 27.45
CA THR A 22 -35.78 33.91 28.83
C THR A 22 -36.14 35.40 28.94
N LYS A 23 -35.93 36.20 27.89
CA LYS A 23 -36.20 37.65 27.78
C LYS A 23 -35.55 38.58 28.82
N LYS A 24 -34.84 38.04 29.83
CA LYS A 24 -34.19 38.80 30.92
C LYS A 24 -32.65 38.86 30.81
N ILE A 25 -32.04 38.00 29.99
CA ILE A 25 -30.58 37.92 29.82
C ILE A 25 -30.11 38.91 28.73
N LYS A 26 -29.02 39.65 28.98
CA LYS A 26 -28.44 40.60 28.01
C LYS A 26 -27.50 39.87 27.05
N ILE A 27 -27.76 39.99 25.75
CA ILE A 27 -27.06 39.24 24.69
C ILE A 27 -25.92 40.03 24.04
N ASN A 28 -26.12 41.33 23.81
CA ASN A 28 -25.21 42.12 22.99
C ASN A 28 -23.87 42.40 23.73
N GLY A 29 -22.76 42.03 23.10
CA GLY A 29 -21.40 42.28 23.61
C GLY A 29 -20.89 41.30 24.68
N VAL A 30 -21.67 40.28 25.05
CA VAL A 30 -21.30 39.33 26.13
C VAL A 30 -20.46 38.18 25.58
N LYS A 31 -19.34 37.84 26.27
CA LYS A 31 -18.49 36.68 25.93
C LYS A 31 -19.23 35.36 26.20
N LYS A 32 -18.94 34.31 25.42
CA LYS A 32 -19.61 32.99 25.50
C LYS A 32 -19.73 32.48 26.94
N GLU A 33 -18.64 32.49 27.69
CA GLU A 33 -18.58 31.97 29.07
C GLU A 33 -19.50 32.75 30.03
N ALA A 34 -19.49 34.08 29.97
CA ALA A 34 -20.36 34.92 30.78
C ALA A 34 -21.85 34.72 30.45
N LEU A 35 -22.17 34.41 29.19
CA LEU A 35 -23.53 34.07 28.77
C LEU A 35 -23.96 32.69 29.31
N ILE A 36 -23.06 31.71 29.36
CA ILE A 36 -23.31 30.38 29.97
C ILE A 36 -23.64 30.53 31.46
N TYR A 37 -22.84 31.29 32.22
CA TYR A 37 -23.11 31.52 33.64
C TYR A 37 -24.45 32.25 33.87
N GLN A 38 -24.77 33.28 33.08
CA GLN A 38 -26.06 33.98 33.18
C GLN A 38 -27.27 33.07 32.89
N ILE A 39 -27.13 32.06 32.01
CA ILE A 39 -28.18 31.06 31.74
C ILE A 39 -28.34 30.11 32.94
N LEU A 40 -27.23 29.68 33.56
CA LEU A 40 -27.24 28.81 34.74
C LEU A 40 -27.83 29.52 35.96
N ASP A 41 -27.40 30.76 36.24
CA ASP A 41 -27.93 31.59 37.32
C ASP A 41 -29.44 31.81 37.16
N TYR A 42 -29.90 32.05 35.92
CA TYR A 42 -31.32 32.22 35.62
C TYR A 42 -32.13 30.94 35.88
N GLN A 43 -31.60 29.76 35.53
CA GLN A 43 -32.23 28.47 35.79
C GLN A 43 -32.25 28.12 37.28
N ALA A 44 -31.18 28.42 38.02
CA ALA A 44 -31.15 28.26 39.47
C ALA A 44 -32.19 29.16 40.18
N ALA A 45 -32.43 30.36 39.64
CA ALA A 45 -33.43 31.29 40.16
C ALA A 45 -34.89 30.99 39.73
N ASN A 46 -35.12 30.22 38.67
CA ASN A 46 -36.46 29.95 38.12
C ASN A 46 -36.58 28.49 37.61
N PRO A 47 -36.68 27.48 38.50
CA PRO A 47 -36.61 26.07 38.10
C PRO A 47 -37.83 25.55 37.28
N GLU A 48 -38.96 26.26 37.28
CA GLU A 48 -40.22 25.77 36.69
C GLU A 48 -40.41 26.04 35.18
N VAL A 49 -39.49 26.73 34.51
CA VAL A 49 -39.70 27.21 33.11
C VAL A 49 -38.68 26.62 32.12
N ILE A 50 -38.85 25.34 31.75
CA ILE A 50 -38.11 24.71 30.64
C ILE A 50 -39.04 23.76 29.84
N PRO A 51 -39.50 24.14 28.64
CA PRO A 51 -39.95 23.20 27.62
C PRO A 51 -38.73 22.50 26.99
N ALA A 52 -38.83 21.19 26.74
CA ALA A 52 -37.80 20.47 25.99
C ALA A 52 -37.91 20.78 24.48
N PRO A 53 -36.79 20.81 23.72
CA PRO A 53 -36.84 20.91 22.27
C PRO A 53 -37.41 19.61 21.67
N ALA A 54 -38.40 19.75 20.78
CA ALA A 54 -38.90 18.64 19.97
C ALA A 54 -37.90 18.29 18.84
N ALA A 55 -37.95 17.06 18.35
CA ALA A 55 -37.06 16.60 17.27
C ALA A 55 -37.33 17.34 15.95
N GLU A 56 -36.27 17.76 15.26
CA GLU A 56 -36.37 18.33 13.92
C GLU A 56 -36.64 17.23 12.87
N THR A 57 -37.65 17.44 12.04
CA THR A 57 -37.93 16.65 10.84
C THR A 57 -37.53 17.41 9.57
N GLU A 58 -37.09 16.62 8.58
CA GLU A 58 -36.73 16.93 7.19
C GLU A 58 -36.77 18.39 6.66
N ALA A 59 -35.64 18.82 6.11
CA ALA A 59 -35.53 20.09 5.38
C ALA A 59 -35.96 19.98 3.90
N LYS A 60 -36.67 20.99 3.40
CA LYS A 60 -36.80 21.30 1.95
C LYS A 60 -36.46 22.78 1.66
N PRO A 61 -35.92 23.10 0.47
CA PRO A 61 -35.10 24.31 0.25
C PRO A 61 -35.89 25.60 0.00
N LYS A 62 -35.24 26.74 0.25
CA LYS A 62 -35.79 28.10 0.00
C LYS A 62 -35.54 28.56 -1.45
N ARG A 63 -36.48 29.35 -1.99
CA ARG A 63 -36.41 29.94 -3.34
C ARG A 63 -35.32 31.00 -3.49
N ALA A 64 -34.80 31.13 -4.70
CA ALA A 64 -33.91 32.21 -5.13
C ALA A 64 -34.68 33.49 -5.55
N ARG A 65 -33.91 34.55 -5.89
CA ARG A 65 -34.34 35.94 -6.09
C ARG A 65 -34.81 36.23 -7.53
N ILE A 66 -35.77 37.15 -7.69
CA ILE A 66 -36.34 37.54 -8.99
C ILE A 66 -35.59 38.74 -9.60
N ILE A 67 -35.27 38.63 -10.90
CA ILE A 67 -34.97 39.74 -11.84
C ILE A 67 -35.64 39.36 -13.19
N PRO A 68 -36.30 40.29 -13.93
CA PRO A 68 -37.12 39.94 -15.11
C PRO A 68 -36.46 40.26 -16.47
N GLU A 69 -36.66 39.39 -17.47
CA GLU A 69 -36.33 39.65 -18.90
C GLU A 69 -37.41 39.12 -19.88
N LYS A 70 -37.18 39.31 -21.20
CA LYS A 70 -38.22 39.32 -22.25
C LYS A 70 -38.45 37.98 -22.98
N LYS A 71 -39.65 37.85 -23.54
CA LYS A 71 -40.08 36.92 -24.63
C LYS A 71 -39.16 37.03 -25.86
N PRO A 72 -38.95 35.97 -26.70
CA PRO A 72 -40.06 35.33 -27.46
C PRO A 72 -39.97 33.82 -27.83
N LYS A 73 -41.15 33.26 -28.21
CA LYS A 73 -41.47 32.20 -29.21
C LYS A 73 -40.60 30.92 -29.35
N VAL A 74 -41.08 29.70 -29.65
CA VAL A 74 -42.36 28.93 -29.64
C VAL A 74 -42.12 27.69 -30.54
N ALA A 75 -42.22 26.47 -29.96
CA ALA A 75 -42.47 25.14 -30.57
C ALA A 75 -42.49 24.13 -29.38
N VAL A 76 -43.49 23.27 -29.12
CA VAL A 76 -44.03 22.14 -29.92
C VAL A 76 -42.99 21.00 -29.99
N GLU A 77 -43.18 19.76 -29.47
CA GLU A 77 -44.43 18.98 -29.28
C GLU A 77 -44.39 17.85 -28.19
N ASN A 78 -45.57 17.49 -27.65
CA ASN A 78 -46.11 16.20 -27.12
C ASN A 78 -45.39 15.18 -26.18
N THR A 79 -45.98 15.04 -24.98
CA THR A 79 -46.56 13.83 -24.31
C THR A 79 -45.74 12.64 -23.74
N ASN A 80 -46.02 12.37 -22.44
CA ASN A 80 -46.33 11.08 -21.78
C ASN A 80 -45.25 10.03 -21.41
N THR A 81 -44.95 9.98 -20.11
CA THR A 81 -44.80 8.74 -19.30
C THR A 81 -45.69 8.93 -18.05
N LEU A 82 -46.64 8.08 -17.64
CA LEU A 82 -46.78 6.62 -17.48
C LEU A 82 -45.99 6.00 -16.31
N PHE A 83 -46.76 5.35 -15.44
CA PHE A 83 -46.45 4.52 -14.27
C PHE A 83 -45.91 5.18 -12.98
N SER A 84 -46.71 4.99 -11.93
CA SER A 84 -46.38 5.13 -10.52
C SER A 84 -46.88 3.86 -9.81
N GLU A 85 -46.04 3.19 -9.03
CA GLU A 85 -46.43 2.04 -8.22
C GLU A 85 -46.51 2.42 -6.72
N PRO A 86 -47.50 1.94 -5.95
CA PRO A 86 -47.60 2.14 -4.50
C PRO A 86 -47.05 0.95 -3.69
N GLU A 87 -46.84 1.15 -2.40
CA GLU A 87 -46.37 0.12 -1.45
C GLU A 87 -47.43 -0.96 -1.13
N PRO A 88 -47.02 -2.18 -0.70
CA PRO A 88 -47.92 -3.29 -0.43
C PRO A 88 -48.44 -3.35 1.02
N THR A 89 -49.60 -3.97 1.21
CA THR A 89 -50.11 -4.43 2.52
C THR A 89 -50.25 -5.96 2.54
N ALA A 90 -49.94 -6.58 3.68
CA ALA A 90 -49.83 -8.05 3.81
C ALA A 90 -51.11 -8.72 4.33
N VAL A 91 -51.37 -9.96 3.87
CA VAL A 91 -52.34 -10.91 4.43
C VAL A 91 -51.73 -12.34 4.40
N SER A 92 -52.24 -13.24 5.24
CA SER A 92 -51.62 -14.49 5.68
C SER A 92 -51.88 -15.75 4.83
N GLU A 93 -51.21 -16.83 5.25
CA GLU A 93 -51.23 -18.22 4.72
C GLU A 93 -52.60 -18.94 4.72
N GLN A 94 -52.73 -19.98 3.86
CA GLN A 94 -52.96 -21.42 4.16
C GLN A 94 -53.52 -22.17 2.90
N PRO A 95 -53.43 -23.52 2.78
CA PRO A 95 -53.38 -24.21 1.47
C PRO A 95 -54.54 -25.17 1.15
N ILE A 96 -54.57 -25.80 -0.05
CA ILE A 96 -54.81 -27.26 -0.28
C ILE A 96 -54.64 -27.72 -1.77
N GLN A 97 -54.38 -29.02 -1.89
CA GLN A 97 -53.87 -29.89 -2.97
C GLN A 97 -54.73 -30.17 -4.25
N GLU A 98 -54.05 -30.55 -5.35
CA GLU A 98 -54.40 -31.63 -6.33
C GLU A 98 -55.64 -31.49 -7.29
N LYS A 99 -55.83 -32.22 -8.42
CA LYS A 99 -55.20 -33.46 -9.01
C LYS A 99 -55.46 -33.59 -10.55
N LYS A 100 -54.65 -34.42 -11.26
CA LYS A 100 -54.89 -35.18 -12.54
C LYS A 100 -54.87 -34.53 -13.96
N LYS A 101 -53.76 -34.79 -14.70
CA LYS A 101 -53.57 -35.54 -16.00
C LYS A 101 -54.80 -36.05 -16.82
N PRO A 102 -54.66 -36.48 -18.12
CA PRO A 102 -53.58 -36.33 -19.14
C PRO A 102 -54.06 -36.10 -20.62
N VAL A 103 -53.15 -36.11 -21.63
CA VAL A 103 -53.18 -36.78 -22.98
C VAL A 103 -52.03 -36.24 -23.90
N ALA A 104 -51.70 -36.85 -25.06
CA ALA A 104 -50.40 -36.70 -25.77
C ALA A 104 -50.43 -36.85 -27.32
N LYS A 105 -49.24 -36.78 -27.97
CA LYS A 105 -48.83 -36.96 -29.41
C LYS A 105 -48.91 -35.69 -30.30
N GLN A 106 -47.84 -35.06 -30.84
CA GLN A 106 -46.70 -35.50 -31.70
C GLN A 106 -47.14 -36.02 -33.10
N PRO A 107 -46.37 -35.82 -34.21
CA PRO A 107 -46.05 -34.54 -34.89
C PRO A 107 -46.27 -34.58 -36.44
N VAL A 108 -46.20 -33.45 -37.18
CA VAL A 108 -46.24 -33.43 -38.68
C VAL A 108 -45.33 -32.35 -39.31
N ASN A 109 -44.73 -32.70 -40.45
CA ASN A 109 -44.01 -31.90 -41.47
C ASN A 109 -44.38 -32.57 -42.84
N PRO A 110 -44.51 -31.93 -44.05
CA PRO A 110 -43.34 -31.42 -44.82
C PRO A 110 -43.54 -30.41 -46.03
N ALA A 111 -42.46 -29.68 -46.38
CA ALA A 111 -41.86 -29.44 -47.73
C ALA A 111 -42.59 -28.83 -49.00
N LYS A 112 -41.74 -28.35 -49.95
CA LYS A 112 -41.93 -27.92 -51.38
C LYS A 112 -42.23 -26.40 -51.64
N THR A 113 -41.83 -25.71 -52.72
CA THR A 113 -41.02 -26.02 -53.96
C THR A 113 -40.49 -24.73 -54.68
N ALA A 114 -39.34 -24.82 -55.38
CA ALA A 114 -38.92 -24.20 -56.70
C ALA A 114 -39.14 -22.66 -57.00
N GLU A 115 -38.54 -21.96 -58.01
CA GLU A 115 -37.66 -22.32 -59.15
C GLU A 115 -36.91 -21.10 -59.83
N THR A 116 -35.76 -21.35 -60.50
CA THR A 116 -35.15 -20.66 -61.70
C THR A 116 -34.52 -19.24 -61.75
N LYS A 117 -33.39 -19.20 -62.49
CA LYS A 117 -32.83 -18.20 -63.48
C LYS A 117 -31.68 -17.23 -63.11
N SER A 118 -30.77 -17.10 -64.10
CA SER A 118 -29.55 -16.27 -64.28
C SER A 118 -29.63 -15.61 -65.70
N PRO A 119 -28.69 -14.81 -66.28
CA PRO A 119 -27.21 -14.70 -66.17
C PRO A 119 -26.74 -13.25 -65.77
N ASP A 120 -25.49 -12.74 -65.85
CA ASP A 120 -24.39 -12.90 -66.85
C ASP A 120 -22.94 -12.60 -66.34
N ALA A 121 -21.95 -12.69 -67.25
CA ALA A 121 -20.48 -12.79 -67.02
C ALA A 121 -19.74 -11.52 -66.47
N VAL A 122 -18.41 -11.48 -66.18
CA VAL A 122 -17.23 -11.68 -67.07
C VAL A 122 -15.89 -11.97 -66.33
N ALA A 123 -15.06 -12.85 -66.92
CA ALA A 123 -13.57 -13.03 -66.83
C ALA A 123 -12.85 -13.63 -65.59
N ALA A 124 -11.80 -14.40 -65.89
CA ALA A 124 -10.72 -14.92 -65.03
C ALA A 124 -9.39 -14.93 -65.81
N PRO A 125 -8.21 -15.14 -65.17
CA PRO A 125 -7.53 -16.46 -65.27
C PRO A 125 -6.84 -16.93 -63.95
N THR A 126 -6.95 -18.18 -63.49
CA THR A 126 -6.15 -19.42 -63.82
C THR A 126 -4.61 -19.31 -63.58
N GLN A 127 -3.87 -20.28 -62.99
CA GLN A 127 -3.99 -21.77 -63.02
C GLN A 127 -3.50 -22.56 -61.76
N LYS A 128 -4.20 -23.69 -61.49
CA LYS A 128 -3.72 -25.07 -61.13
C LYS A 128 -2.86 -25.40 -59.88
N ASP A 129 -3.52 -26.09 -58.95
CA ASP A 129 -3.29 -27.47 -58.48
C ASP A 129 -1.87 -28.10 -58.43
N LYS A 130 -1.57 -28.70 -57.25
CA LYS A 130 -1.58 -30.17 -57.09
C LYS A 130 -1.63 -30.64 -55.62
N LYS A 131 -2.45 -31.66 -55.34
CA LYS A 131 -2.42 -32.45 -54.08
C LYS A 131 -1.56 -33.71 -54.28
N GLN A 132 -0.85 -34.14 -53.24
CA GLN A 132 -0.42 -35.54 -53.09
C GLN A 132 -0.55 -36.01 -51.64
N ARG A 133 -1.02 -37.25 -51.48
CA ARG A 133 -0.93 -38.07 -50.26
C ARG A 133 -0.01 -39.25 -50.58
N PHE A 134 0.78 -39.71 -49.61
CA PHE A 134 1.35 -41.06 -49.64
C PHE A 134 1.43 -41.63 -48.21
N ASN A 135 1.56 -42.96 -48.09
CA ASN A 135 1.47 -43.68 -46.82
C ASN A 135 2.41 -44.91 -46.82
N LYS A 136 3.17 -45.05 -45.73
CA LYS A 136 3.85 -46.24 -45.15
C LYS A 136 4.52 -47.35 -46.01
N ASN A 137 5.78 -47.62 -45.64
CA ASN A 137 6.45 -48.93 -45.34
C ASN A 137 7.60 -49.46 -46.25
N ASN A 138 8.63 -49.96 -45.53
CA ASN A 138 9.67 -50.97 -45.85
C ASN A 138 10.69 -50.75 -47.00
N PHE A 139 11.99 -50.60 -46.69
CA PHE A 139 12.98 -51.72 -46.67
C PHE A 139 14.33 -51.30 -46.02
N GLU A 140 15.40 -52.11 -46.17
CA GLU A 140 16.56 -52.21 -45.25
C GLU A 140 17.89 -51.55 -45.71
N LYS A 141 18.97 -51.74 -44.91
CA LYS A 141 20.33 -51.15 -45.00
C LYS A 141 21.20 -51.70 -46.16
N PRO A 142 22.34 -51.06 -46.46
CA PRO A 142 23.64 -51.71 -46.19
C PRO A 142 24.65 -50.95 -45.27
N GLN A 143 25.83 -51.57 -45.11
CA GLN A 143 27.02 -51.29 -44.26
C GLN A 143 28.17 -50.55 -45.02
N ALA A 144 29.34 -50.17 -44.49
CA ALA A 144 29.85 -49.80 -43.14
C ALA A 144 31.37 -49.39 -43.20
N ALA A 145 31.90 -48.77 -42.12
CA ALA A 145 33.31 -48.78 -41.65
C ALA A 145 33.29 -48.30 -40.16
N LYS A 146 33.80 -49.01 -39.13
CA LYS A 146 35.19 -49.28 -38.68
C LYS A 146 35.96 -48.00 -38.27
N GLU A 147 36.70 -47.94 -37.16
CA GLU A 147 37.21 -48.98 -36.20
C GLU A 147 36.39 -49.02 -34.86
N GLU A 148 36.34 -50.04 -33.99
CA GLU A 148 37.33 -50.96 -33.34
C GLU A 148 38.22 -50.25 -32.27
N THR A 149 38.42 -50.72 -31.02
CA THR A 149 38.15 -51.99 -30.27
C THR A 149 37.61 -51.71 -28.84
N ALA A 150 36.61 -52.43 -28.28
CA ALA A 150 36.69 -53.71 -27.52
C ALA A 150 37.46 -53.62 -26.17
N GLU A 151 37.06 -54.18 -25.01
CA GLU A 151 35.90 -55.00 -24.55
C GLU A 151 35.94 -55.03 -22.96
N LYS A 152 35.15 -55.73 -22.10
CA LYS A 152 34.11 -56.80 -22.15
C LYS A 152 33.30 -56.83 -20.81
N ASN A 153 32.05 -57.35 -20.85
CA ASN A 153 31.28 -58.23 -19.89
C ASN A 153 31.48 -58.19 -18.34
N THR A 154 30.49 -58.47 -17.46
CA THR A 154 29.11 -59.04 -17.59
C THR A 154 28.18 -58.69 -16.39
N ASN A 155 26.90 -59.09 -16.46
CA ASN A 155 25.83 -59.10 -15.42
C ASN A 155 26.23 -59.87 -14.12
N GLU A 156 25.47 -59.91 -13.00
CA GLU A 156 24.02 -59.70 -12.81
C GLU A 156 23.58 -59.30 -11.36
N VAL A 157 22.27 -59.08 -11.21
CA VAL A 157 21.47 -58.63 -10.04
C VAL A 157 21.57 -59.48 -8.77
N VAL A 158 21.56 -58.85 -7.59
CA VAL A 158 20.84 -59.27 -6.35
C VAL A 158 20.54 -58.04 -5.47
N ALA A 159 19.50 -58.10 -4.63
CA ALA A 159 19.02 -57.02 -3.74
C ALA A 159 19.02 -57.46 -2.24
N PRO A 160 18.48 -56.73 -1.23
CA PRO A 160 19.28 -56.37 -0.05
C PRO A 160 18.76 -56.93 1.31
N GLN A 161 19.34 -56.42 2.42
CA GLN A 161 19.09 -56.67 3.88
C GLN A 161 20.13 -57.60 4.56
N PRO A 162 20.28 -57.56 5.91
CA PRO A 162 20.21 -56.42 6.83
C PRO A 162 21.42 -56.36 7.81
N VAL A 163 21.48 -55.33 8.67
CA VAL A 163 22.25 -55.35 9.94
C VAL A 163 21.40 -54.67 11.02
N GLU A 164 21.35 -55.24 12.23
CA GLU A 164 20.38 -54.88 13.28
C GLU A 164 21.00 -55.06 14.69
N VAL A 165 20.57 -54.24 15.67
CA VAL A 165 20.80 -54.33 17.14
C VAL A 165 22.28 -54.38 17.62
N GLU A 166 22.77 -53.54 18.53
CA GLU A 166 22.39 -53.55 19.94
C GLU A 166 22.54 -52.22 20.70
N SER A 167 21.96 -52.17 21.91
CA SER A 167 21.82 -50.98 22.74
C SER A 167 21.89 -51.32 24.23
N VAL A 168 22.69 -50.60 25.03
CA VAL A 168 22.69 -50.73 26.50
C VAL A 168 22.70 -49.36 27.18
N SER A 169 21.72 -49.13 28.05
CA SER A 169 21.59 -47.98 28.95
C SER A 169 22.24 -48.23 30.31
N SER A 170 22.69 -47.18 31.01
CA SER A 170 22.85 -47.21 32.47
C SER A 170 22.83 -45.82 33.12
N GLN A 171 22.17 -45.72 34.28
CA GLN A 171 22.10 -44.53 35.12
C GLN A 171 22.99 -44.67 36.36
N LYS A 172 23.67 -43.59 36.76
CA LYS A 172 24.04 -43.17 38.14
C LYS A 172 24.91 -41.91 38.04
N GLY A 173 24.87 -40.91 38.93
CA GLY A 173 23.99 -40.72 40.09
C GLY A 173 24.78 -40.46 41.37
N LEU A 174 24.57 -39.27 41.98
CA LEU A 174 25.10 -38.74 43.25
C LEU A 174 26.44 -37.93 43.20
N GLU A 175 26.32 -36.63 43.56
CA GLU A 175 27.00 -35.93 44.68
C GLU A 175 28.53 -36.09 44.93
N LYS A 176 29.31 -35.12 45.47
CA LYS A 176 28.99 -33.91 46.28
C LYS A 176 30.17 -32.88 46.35
N THR A 177 29.90 -31.72 46.95
CA THR A 177 30.85 -30.77 47.61
C THR A 177 31.92 -29.98 46.82
N ALA A 178 31.53 -28.75 46.49
CA ALA A 178 32.26 -27.47 46.48
C ALA A 178 33.64 -27.30 47.17
N LYS A 179 34.51 -26.50 46.51
CA LYS A 179 35.19 -25.27 47.02
C LYS A 179 35.78 -24.49 45.82
N GLN A 180 35.38 -23.24 45.58
CA GLN A 180 36.04 -22.01 46.07
C GLN A 180 37.54 -21.90 45.77
N GLN A 181 37.90 -21.03 44.80
CA GLN A 181 39.20 -20.36 44.72
C GLN A 181 39.10 -19.01 43.98
N GLN A 182 38.89 -17.94 44.75
CA GLN A 182 39.64 -16.69 44.57
C GLN A 182 40.67 -16.65 45.70
N PRO A 183 41.82 -15.96 45.50
CA PRO A 183 42.05 -14.84 46.40
C PRO A 183 42.74 -13.62 45.77
N GLN A 184 42.39 -12.45 46.31
CA GLN A 184 43.20 -11.24 46.52
C GLN A 184 43.83 -10.55 45.27
N GLN A 185 43.45 -9.31 44.95
CA GLN A 185 43.68 -8.05 45.71
C GLN A 185 45.15 -7.68 45.90
N ASN A 186 45.51 -6.48 45.43
CA ASN A 186 46.66 -5.74 45.91
C ASN A 186 46.23 -4.29 46.15
N GLN A 187 46.47 -3.74 47.35
CA GLN A 187 46.07 -2.38 47.74
C GLN A 187 47.28 -1.55 48.16
N LYS A 188 47.36 -0.30 47.68
CA LYS A 188 47.93 0.90 48.34
C LYS A 188 47.65 2.11 47.43
N GLN A 189 46.71 2.99 47.79
CA GLN A 189 46.82 4.09 48.78
C GLN A 189 47.52 5.35 48.23
N ASN A 190 46.74 6.41 48.04
CA ASN A 190 47.21 7.81 48.01
C ASN A 190 47.82 8.19 49.37
N PRO A 191 48.65 9.25 49.37
CA PRO A 191 48.41 10.31 50.36
C PRO A 191 48.58 11.75 49.80
N ASN A 192 47.63 12.62 50.18
CA ASN A 192 47.68 14.10 50.20
C ASN A 192 47.92 14.87 48.88
N GLN A 193 47.20 15.95 48.54
CA GLN A 193 46.69 17.13 49.29
C GLN A 193 47.76 18.13 49.77
N LYS A 194 47.75 19.33 49.17
CA LYS A 194 47.49 20.65 49.80
C LYS A 194 47.53 21.74 48.68
N GLN A 195 46.72 22.81 48.68
CA GLN A 195 46.75 24.02 49.54
C GLN A 195 48.15 24.67 49.57
N ASN A 196 48.36 25.99 49.51
CA ASN A 196 47.51 27.20 49.46
C ASN A 196 48.42 28.39 48.96
N GLN A 197 48.00 29.64 48.67
CA GLN A 197 46.74 30.38 48.83
C GLN A 197 46.65 31.56 47.83
N ASN A 198 45.59 32.38 47.95
CA ASN A 198 45.42 33.73 47.38
C ASN A 198 46.68 34.64 47.41
N GLN A 199 46.75 35.61 46.48
CA GLN A 199 46.61 37.03 46.88
C GLN A 199 46.20 37.97 45.74
N ASN A 200 45.62 39.11 46.13
CA ASN A 200 45.16 40.20 45.25
C ASN A 200 46.30 41.15 44.88
N GLY A 201 46.11 41.88 43.76
CA GLY A 201 46.02 43.34 43.85
C GLY A 201 47.13 44.15 43.18
N ASN A 202 46.67 45.20 42.47
CA ASN A 202 47.43 46.31 41.88
C ASN A 202 48.51 45.93 40.83
N GLY A 203 48.79 46.77 39.84
CA GLY A 203 48.19 48.07 39.53
C GLY A 203 49.12 48.88 38.63
N ASN A 204 48.58 49.94 38.03
CA ASN A 204 49.23 50.84 37.06
C ASN A 204 49.64 50.20 35.72
N GLN A 205 49.50 50.79 34.53
CA GLN A 205 49.08 52.11 34.00
C GLN A 205 50.20 52.66 33.11
N ASN A 206 49.77 53.39 32.07
CA ASN A 206 50.52 54.47 31.41
C ASN A 206 51.62 54.06 30.40
N PRO A 207 51.99 54.97 29.46
CA PRO A 207 51.25 55.04 28.21
C PRO A 207 52.15 55.18 26.96
N ASN A 208 51.54 55.36 25.79
CA ASN A 208 52.08 56.37 24.88
C ASN A 208 50.99 57.05 24.03
N GLN A 209 50.82 58.36 24.22
CA GLN A 209 50.15 59.27 23.28
C GLN A 209 51.23 60.21 22.73
N ASN A 210 51.33 60.34 21.41
CA ASN A 210 51.89 61.50 20.70
C ASN A 210 51.90 61.25 19.18
N GLN A 211 51.79 62.26 18.30
CA GLN A 211 51.24 63.61 18.47
C GLN A 211 50.76 64.11 17.09
N ASN A 212 49.95 65.17 17.05
CA ASN A 212 49.37 65.68 15.80
C ASN A 212 49.93 67.07 15.44
N GLN A 213 50.55 67.20 14.25
CA GLN A 213 50.83 68.42 13.45
C GLN A 213 51.78 68.01 12.30
N ASN A 214 51.60 68.39 11.02
CA ASN A 214 51.48 69.79 10.58
C ASN A 214 50.90 69.94 9.14
N ASN A 215 50.74 71.19 8.69
CA ASN A 215 50.27 71.66 7.38
C ASN A 215 51.00 71.00 6.17
N ASN A 216 50.43 70.90 4.96
CA ASN A 216 49.94 72.01 4.13
C ASN A 216 49.08 71.52 2.93
N PRO A 217 48.13 72.31 2.37
CA PRO A 217 47.30 71.89 1.23
C PRO A 217 47.79 72.43 -0.13
N ASN A 218 47.94 71.59 -1.15
CA ASN A 218 47.85 72.05 -2.55
C ASN A 218 47.54 70.93 -3.58
N ALA A 219 47.18 71.36 -4.79
CA ALA A 219 46.60 70.54 -5.86
C ALA A 219 47.54 69.49 -6.52
N ASN A 220 46.98 68.32 -6.88
CA ASN A 220 46.65 68.04 -8.30
C ASN A 220 45.80 66.77 -8.50
N PRO A 221 44.80 66.74 -9.41
CA PRO A 221 43.95 65.58 -9.65
C PRO A 221 44.31 64.82 -10.95
N ASN A 222 45.28 63.89 -10.91
CA ASN A 222 45.35 62.76 -11.86
C ASN A 222 46.46 61.76 -11.50
N PHE A 223 46.10 60.55 -11.04
CA PHE A 223 46.88 59.34 -11.33
C PHE A 223 45.99 58.10 -11.30
N LYS A 224 46.28 57.14 -12.19
CA LYS A 224 45.44 55.97 -12.47
C LYS A 224 45.54 54.91 -11.36
N ASN A 225 44.70 55.00 -10.34
CA ASN A 225 44.49 53.87 -9.45
C ASN A 225 43.68 52.79 -10.19
N ASN A 226 44.40 51.76 -10.66
CA ASN A 226 43.80 50.48 -11.03
C ASN A 226 42.95 50.00 -9.85
N LYS A 227 41.63 49.95 -10.02
CA LYS A 227 40.78 49.10 -9.19
C LYS A 227 41.14 47.65 -9.52
N LYS A 228 42.18 47.12 -8.86
CA LYS A 228 42.18 45.72 -8.48
C LYS A 228 40.90 45.53 -7.69
N ALA A 229 39.87 45.00 -8.34
CA ALA A 229 38.69 44.56 -7.63
C ALA A 229 39.18 43.48 -6.67
N ASN A 230 39.05 43.73 -5.37
CA ASN A 230 39.11 42.66 -4.38
C ASN A 230 37.83 41.82 -4.49
N PHE A 231 37.66 41.17 -5.65
CA PHE A 231 37.44 39.73 -5.60
C PHE A 231 38.60 39.17 -4.77
N ARG A 232 38.39 39.12 -3.45
CA ARG A 232 38.63 37.85 -2.80
C ARG A 232 37.81 36.88 -3.62
N ASP A 233 38.46 35.90 -4.23
CA ASP A 233 37.75 34.70 -4.64
C ASP A 233 36.89 34.28 -3.44
N ALA A 234 35.64 33.91 -3.69
CA ALA A 234 34.86 33.33 -2.60
C ALA A 234 35.67 32.16 -2.08
N ASP A 235 36.06 32.20 -0.80
CA ASP A 235 36.74 31.08 -0.15
C ASP A 235 35.77 29.90 -0.22
N PHE A 236 35.91 29.09 -1.28
CA PHE A 236 35.11 27.92 -1.50
C PHE A 236 35.51 26.94 -0.42
N GLU A 237 34.74 26.95 0.68
CA GLU A 237 34.67 25.85 1.64
C GLU A 237 34.22 24.59 0.86
N PHE A 238 35.16 23.94 0.18
CA PHE A 238 34.99 22.63 -0.50
C PHE A 238 34.81 21.49 0.53
N ASP A 239 34.48 21.82 1.78
CA ASP A 239 34.25 20.90 2.89
C ASP A 239 32.94 20.12 2.68
N GLY A 240 33.10 18.88 2.18
CA GLY A 240 32.06 17.85 2.30
C GLY A 240 30.72 18.17 1.65
N ILE A 241 30.73 18.83 0.49
CA ILE A 241 29.52 19.05 -0.33
C ILE A 241 29.05 17.70 -0.89
N ILE A 242 28.18 17.02 -0.15
CA ILE A 242 27.69 15.66 -0.44
C ILE A 242 26.30 15.76 -1.08
N GLU A 243 26.05 14.98 -2.13
CA GLU A 243 24.68 14.70 -2.58
C GLU A 243 24.08 13.59 -1.72
N SER A 244 22.89 13.82 -1.16
CA SER A 244 22.14 12.82 -0.41
C SER A 244 20.65 12.89 -0.73
N GLU A 245 19.93 11.82 -0.41
CA GLU A 245 18.52 11.62 -0.73
C GLU A 245 17.80 10.99 0.47
N GLY A 246 16.55 11.40 0.70
CA GLY A 246 15.74 10.82 1.77
C GLY A 246 14.31 11.32 1.75
N VAL A 247 13.46 10.68 2.55
CA VAL A 247 12.02 10.94 2.60
C VAL A 247 11.69 11.93 3.70
N LEU A 248 11.02 13.03 3.37
CA LEU A 248 10.67 14.07 4.32
C LEU A 248 9.63 13.58 5.35
N GLU A 249 9.99 13.62 6.62
CA GLU A 249 9.06 13.68 7.76
C GLU A 249 8.99 15.12 8.29
N MET A 250 7.80 15.72 8.23
CA MET A 250 7.57 17.03 8.86
C MET A 250 7.25 16.87 10.35
N MET A 251 7.89 17.67 11.18
CA MET A 251 7.64 17.75 12.63
C MET A 251 6.47 18.72 12.92
N PRO A 252 5.80 18.63 14.09
CA PRO A 252 4.67 19.50 14.43
C PRO A 252 4.97 21.01 14.37
N ASP A 253 6.20 21.41 14.65
CA ASP A 253 6.64 22.81 14.61
C ASP A 253 6.95 23.32 13.18
N GLY A 254 6.76 22.48 12.15
CA GLY A 254 6.83 22.82 10.74
C GLY A 254 8.23 22.81 10.10
N TYR A 255 9.29 22.49 10.85
CA TYR A 255 10.55 22.01 10.27
C TYR A 255 10.45 20.51 9.97
N GLY A 256 11.45 19.92 9.31
CA GLY A 256 11.42 18.50 9.01
C GLY A 256 12.80 17.86 8.89
N PHE A 257 12.80 16.54 8.72
CA PHE A 257 13.99 15.73 8.50
C PHE A 257 13.79 14.85 7.27
N LEU A 258 14.82 14.71 6.41
CA LEU A 258 14.85 13.59 5.48
C LEU A 258 15.37 12.36 6.23
N ARG A 259 14.57 11.29 6.23
CA ARG A 259 14.96 9.98 6.80
C ARG A 259 15.49 9.08 5.67
N SER A 260 16.52 8.28 5.97
CA SER A 260 17.03 7.27 5.01
C SER A 260 16.12 6.04 4.94
N SER A 261 16.06 5.43 3.74
CA SER A 261 15.52 4.08 3.50
C SER A 261 16.25 3.01 4.31
N ASP A 262 17.57 3.15 4.46
CA ASP A 262 18.46 2.15 5.07
C ASP A 262 18.19 1.98 6.57
N TYR A 263 17.62 3.01 7.19
CA TYR A 263 17.17 3.03 8.57
C TYR A 263 15.64 2.92 8.69
N ASN A 264 14.96 2.37 7.68
CA ASN A 264 13.51 2.13 7.64
C ASN A 264 12.66 3.39 7.91
N TYR A 265 13.14 4.57 7.51
CA TYR A 265 12.55 5.89 7.79
C TYR A 265 12.43 6.26 9.28
N LEU A 266 13.26 5.65 10.13
CA LEU A 266 13.35 5.96 11.55
C LEU A 266 14.35 7.10 11.78
N ALA A 267 14.33 7.67 12.99
CA ALA A 267 15.24 8.76 13.33
C ALA A 267 16.68 8.27 13.46
N SER A 268 17.58 8.79 12.61
CA SER A 268 19.02 8.54 12.59
C SER A 268 19.81 9.77 13.08
N PRO A 269 21.03 9.62 13.63
CA PRO A 269 21.97 10.74 13.74
C PRO A 269 22.26 11.42 12.41
N ASP A 270 22.22 10.66 11.31
CA ASP A 270 22.57 11.12 9.95
C ASP A 270 21.41 11.80 9.21
N ASP A 271 20.26 12.02 9.88
CA ASP A 271 19.09 12.66 9.28
C ASP A 271 19.34 14.10 8.84
N ILE A 272 18.78 14.47 7.70
CA ILE A 272 19.05 15.76 7.05
C ILE A 272 17.99 16.78 7.47
N TYR A 273 18.39 17.85 8.15
CA TYR A 273 17.50 18.92 8.61
C TYR A 273 17.04 19.83 7.45
N LEU A 274 15.72 20.05 7.37
CA LEU A 274 15.09 21.05 6.51
C LEU A 274 14.38 22.12 7.34
N SER A 275 14.65 23.38 7.01
CA SER A 275 13.98 24.53 7.62
C SER A 275 12.53 24.70 7.13
N THR A 276 11.70 25.31 7.98
CA THR A 276 10.33 25.77 7.66
C THR A 276 10.28 26.58 6.35
N SER A 277 11.29 27.42 6.10
CA SER A 277 11.41 28.25 4.91
C SER A 277 11.63 27.42 3.63
N GLN A 278 12.48 26.39 3.67
CA GLN A 278 12.72 25.51 2.52
C GLN A 278 11.46 24.68 2.19
N ILE A 279 10.81 24.12 3.22
CA ILE A 279 9.56 23.35 3.08
C ILE A 279 8.48 24.19 2.38
N ARG A 280 8.29 25.45 2.83
CA ARG A 280 7.32 26.38 2.25
C ARG A 280 7.72 26.87 0.85
N LEU A 281 9.00 27.07 0.56
CA LEU A 281 9.49 27.55 -0.74
C LEU A 281 9.19 26.57 -1.88
N PHE A 282 9.35 25.26 -1.62
CA PHE A 282 9.19 24.20 -2.61
C PHE A 282 7.83 23.47 -2.55
N GLY A 283 6.94 23.84 -1.61
CA GLY A 283 5.64 23.16 -1.46
C GLY A 283 5.77 21.70 -1.03
N LEU A 284 6.75 21.42 -0.16
CA LEU A 284 7.03 20.07 0.33
C LEU A 284 5.97 19.61 1.33
N LYS A 285 5.68 18.31 1.31
CA LYS A 285 4.77 17.59 2.20
C LYS A 285 5.49 16.36 2.77
N THR A 286 4.99 15.78 3.86
CA THR A 286 5.45 14.48 4.36
C THR A 286 5.38 13.43 3.24
N GLY A 287 6.41 12.59 3.15
CA GLY A 287 6.57 11.58 2.10
C GLY A 287 7.34 12.05 0.86
N ASP A 288 7.60 13.35 0.67
CA ASP A 288 8.35 13.80 -0.50
C ASP A 288 9.80 13.29 -0.41
N THR A 289 10.24 12.57 -1.45
CA THR A 289 11.62 12.10 -1.58
C THR A 289 12.45 13.23 -2.15
N VAL A 290 13.30 13.83 -1.33
CA VAL A 290 14.10 15.00 -1.69
C VAL A 290 15.54 14.56 -1.92
N LYS A 291 16.04 14.72 -3.15
CA LYS A 291 17.48 14.64 -3.43
C LYS A 291 18.07 16.03 -3.41
N GLY A 292 19.18 16.23 -2.70
CA GLY A 292 19.83 17.52 -2.63
C GLY A 292 21.26 17.48 -2.10
N VAL A 293 21.83 18.68 -2.04
CA VAL A 293 23.17 18.94 -1.53
C VAL A 293 23.10 19.23 -0.03
N VAL A 294 23.85 18.48 0.76
CA VAL A 294 24.06 18.69 2.20
C VAL A 294 25.48 19.17 2.48
N ARG A 295 25.68 19.74 3.66
CA ARG A 295 27.01 20.04 4.22
C ARG A 295 27.15 19.40 5.61
N PRO A 296 28.37 19.22 6.13
CA PRO A 296 28.57 18.87 7.54
C PRO A 296 27.92 19.90 8.49
N PRO A 297 27.45 19.47 9.68
CA PRO A 297 27.05 20.40 10.74
C PRO A 297 28.25 21.25 11.20
N LYS A 298 28.03 22.55 11.39
CA LYS A 298 29.00 23.46 12.03
C LYS A 298 28.80 23.46 13.55
N GLU A 299 29.72 24.06 14.31
CA GLU A 299 29.67 24.05 15.79
C GLU A 299 28.30 24.53 16.32
N GLY A 300 27.64 23.67 17.11
CA GLY A 300 26.29 23.90 17.65
C GLY A 300 25.14 23.28 16.84
N GLU A 301 25.37 22.83 15.60
CA GLU A 301 24.40 22.05 14.83
C GLU A 301 24.53 20.55 15.16
N LYS A 302 23.39 19.85 15.32
CA LYS A 302 23.35 18.41 15.63
C LYS A 302 23.16 17.51 14.39
N TYR A 303 22.57 18.06 13.33
CA TYR A 303 22.10 17.33 12.15
C TYR A 303 22.62 18.00 10.89
N PHE A 304 22.79 17.24 9.80
CA PHE A 304 23.26 17.75 8.51
C PHE A 304 22.21 18.68 7.88
N PRO A 305 22.46 19.98 7.69
CA PRO A 305 21.47 20.87 7.09
C PRO A 305 21.48 20.76 5.55
N LEU A 306 20.29 20.72 4.95
CA LEU A 306 20.14 20.77 3.50
C LEU A 306 20.53 22.17 2.98
N VAL A 307 21.48 22.22 2.04
CA VAL A 307 21.94 23.47 1.40
C VAL A 307 21.08 23.81 0.18
N ARG A 308 20.86 22.83 -0.71
CA ARG A 308 20.16 23.03 -1.98
C ARG A 308 19.40 21.78 -2.41
N VAL A 309 18.10 21.91 -2.67
CA VAL A 309 17.31 20.86 -3.35
C VAL A 309 17.79 20.74 -4.80
N LEU A 310 18.02 19.50 -5.27
CA LEU A 310 18.30 19.19 -6.67
C LEU A 310 17.04 18.66 -7.37
N LYS A 311 16.37 17.68 -6.75
CA LYS A 311 15.17 17.03 -7.27
C LYS A 311 14.19 16.70 -6.14
N ILE A 312 12.92 16.58 -6.48
CA ILE A 312 11.87 16.06 -5.58
C ILE A 312 11.08 15.00 -6.36
N ASN A 313 10.91 13.80 -5.78
CA ASN A 313 10.20 12.67 -6.40
C ASN A 313 10.67 12.39 -7.85
N GLY A 314 11.97 12.49 -8.12
CA GLY A 314 12.58 12.32 -9.46
C GLY A 314 12.52 13.54 -10.40
N HIS A 315 11.62 14.50 -10.15
CA HIS A 315 11.39 15.69 -10.99
C HIS A 315 12.10 16.95 -10.48
N ASP A 316 12.12 17.98 -11.34
CA ASP A 316 12.62 19.31 -10.99
C ASP A 316 11.70 20.00 -9.97
N PRO A 317 12.23 20.73 -8.96
CA PRO A 317 11.44 21.26 -7.85
C PRO A 317 10.35 22.28 -8.24
N GLN A 318 10.39 22.83 -9.45
CA GLN A 318 9.37 23.77 -9.94
C GLN A 318 8.07 23.03 -10.31
N VAL A 319 8.16 21.87 -10.97
CA VAL A 319 7.00 21.08 -11.41
C VAL A 319 6.22 20.53 -10.20
N VAL A 320 6.97 20.08 -9.18
CA VAL A 320 6.41 19.45 -7.97
C VAL A 320 5.62 20.44 -7.10
N ARG A 321 5.88 21.75 -7.23
CA ARG A 321 5.18 22.79 -6.45
C ARG A 321 3.69 22.89 -6.78
N ASP A 322 3.34 22.77 -8.05
CA ASP A 322 1.97 23.01 -8.56
C ASP A 322 1.17 21.70 -8.76
N ARG A 323 1.66 20.58 -8.22
CA ARG A 323 1.04 19.25 -8.33
C ARG A 323 -0.31 19.17 -7.61
N VAL A 324 -1.26 18.47 -8.23
CA VAL A 324 -2.57 18.16 -7.61
C VAL A 324 -2.36 17.18 -6.45
N SER A 325 -2.95 17.46 -5.29
CA SER A 325 -2.89 16.56 -4.13
C SER A 325 -3.64 15.24 -4.39
N PHE A 326 -3.11 14.14 -3.88
CA PHE A 326 -3.63 12.77 -4.05
C PHE A 326 -5.13 12.63 -3.76
N GLU A 327 -5.66 13.39 -2.81
CA GLU A 327 -7.08 13.37 -2.41
C GLU A 327 -8.03 13.98 -3.46
N HIS A 328 -7.53 14.73 -4.44
CA HIS A 328 -8.31 15.37 -5.50
C HIS A 328 -8.15 14.70 -6.88
N LEU A 329 -7.32 13.66 -6.97
CA LEU A 329 -7.11 12.88 -8.19
C LEU A 329 -8.26 11.88 -8.42
N THR A 330 -8.77 11.79 -9.66
CA THR A 330 -9.89 10.91 -10.04
C THR A 330 -9.49 9.43 -9.90
N PRO A 331 -10.19 8.63 -9.05
CA PRO A 331 -9.96 7.20 -8.97
C PRO A 331 -10.61 6.45 -10.15
N LEU A 332 -9.83 5.58 -10.81
CA LEU A 332 -10.33 4.67 -11.84
C LEU A 332 -10.20 3.20 -11.39
N PHE A 333 -10.84 2.29 -12.16
CA PHE A 333 -10.50 0.87 -12.10
C PHE A 333 -9.13 0.63 -12.78
N PRO A 334 -8.39 -0.41 -12.38
CA PRO A 334 -7.24 -0.89 -13.15
C PRO A 334 -7.66 -1.33 -14.56
N ASP A 335 -6.90 -0.90 -15.55
CA ASP A 335 -7.06 -1.19 -16.99
C ASP A 335 -5.76 -1.71 -17.61
N GLU A 336 -4.59 -1.21 -17.19
CA GLU A 336 -3.31 -1.83 -17.49
C GLU A 336 -3.02 -3.01 -16.52
N LYS A 337 -2.75 -4.21 -17.07
CA LYS A 337 -2.40 -5.42 -16.31
C LYS A 337 -0.88 -5.55 -16.11
N PHE A 338 -0.43 -5.88 -14.89
CA PHE A 338 0.95 -6.33 -14.66
C PHE A 338 1.18 -7.71 -15.29
N ASN A 339 2.20 -7.84 -16.12
CA ASN A 339 2.55 -9.10 -16.77
C ASN A 339 3.27 -10.05 -15.80
N LEU A 340 2.52 -10.99 -15.22
CA LEU A 340 3.02 -11.98 -14.27
C LEU A 340 3.38 -13.31 -14.92
N ALA A 341 3.13 -13.47 -16.22
CA ALA A 341 3.50 -14.64 -17.03
C ALA A 341 4.80 -14.46 -17.86
N GLY A 342 5.44 -13.30 -17.77
CA GLY A 342 6.62 -12.92 -18.54
C GLY A 342 7.96 -13.46 -18.01
N LYS A 343 8.98 -12.59 -17.96
CA LYS A 343 10.32 -12.90 -17.46
C LYS A 343 10.27 -13.34 -15.99
N GLN A 344 11.09 -14.33 -15.63
CA GLN A 344 11.17 -14.91 -14.29
C GLN A 344 9.85 -15.47 -13.72
N SER A 345 8.83 -15.69 -14.57
CA SER A 345 7.56 -16.24 -14.13
C SER A 345 7.70 -17.64 -13.52
N SER A 346 6.97 -17.86 -12.42
CA SER A 346 6.83 -19.17 -11.79
C SER A 346 5.48 -19.80 -12.16
N ILE A 347 5.24 -21.04 -11.77
CA ILE A 347 3.89 -21.65 -11.85
C ILE A 347 2.91 -20.81 -11.01
N SER A 348 3.35 -20.27 -9.87
CA SER A 348 2.57 -19.37 -9.02
C SER A 348 2.13 -18.12 -9.75
N THR A 349 3.05 -17.39 -10.38
CA THR A 349 2.73 -16.13 -11.06
C THR A 349 1.92 -16.36 -12.34
N ARG A 350 2.24 -17.41 -13.11
CA ARG A 350 1.44 -17.83 -14.28
C ARG A 350 -0.01 -18.16 -13.93
N ILE A 351 -0.28 -18.77 -12.77
CA ILE A 351 -1.65 -19.07 -12.31
C ILE A 351 -2.37 -17.79 -11.85
N ILE A 352 -1.70 -16.93 -11.08
CA ILE A 352 -2.27 -15.61 -10.69
C ILE A 352 -2.65 -14.80 -11.93
N ASP A 353 -1.76 -14.72 -12.92
CA ASP A 353 -1.92 -13.97 -14.17
C ASP A 353 -3.24 -14.28 -14.93
N LEU A 354 -3.77 -15.50 -14.78
CA LEU A 354 -5.01 -15.96 -15.43
C LEU A 354 -6.22 -16.02 -14.49
N PHE A 355 -6.06 -16.45 -13.24
CA PHE A 355 -7.18 -16.63 -12.31
C PHE A 355 -7.49 -15.37 -11.48
N SER A 356 -6.50 -14.53 -11.19
CA SER A 356 -6.67 -13.31 -10.40
C SER A 356 -5.68 -12.24 -10.90
N PRO A 357 -5.88 -11.72 -12.13
CA PRO A 357 -4.97 -10.76 -12.74
C PRO A 357 -4.82 -9.51 -11.86
N ILE A 358 -3.59 -8.98 -11.79
CA ILE A 358 -3.30 -7.80 -10.98
C ILE A 358 -3.07 -6.62 -11.93
N GLY A 359 -3.91 -5.58 -11.82
CA GLY A 359 -3.74 -4.35 -12.58
C GLY A 359 -2.98 -3.25 -11.84
N LYS A 360 -2.55 -2.24 -12.60
CA LYS A 360 -2.07 -0.96 -12.06
C LYS A 360 -3.18 -0.28 -11.27
N GLY A 361 -2.97 -0.11 -9.97
CA GLY A 361 -3.97 0.41 -9.04
C GLY A 361 -4.77 -0.64 -8.25
N GLN A 362 -4.36 -1.91 -8.24
CA GLN A 362 -5.10 -2.98 -7.54
C GLN A 362 -5.07 -2.80 -6.01
N ARG A 363 -6.20 -3.13 -5.35
CA ARG A 363 -6.32 -3.43 -3.92
C ARG A 363 -6.43 -4.94 -3.75
N GLY A 364 -5.28 -5.61 -3.87
CA GLY A 364 -5.18 -7.07 -3.78
C GLY A 364 -5.03 -7.56 -2.35
N MET A 365 -5.76 -8.62 -1.99
CA MET A 365 -5.67 -9.27 -0.69
C MET A 365 -5.31 -10.76 -0.87
N ILE A 366 -4.13 -11.16 -0.40
CA ILE A 366 -3.70 -12.56 -0.35
C ILE A 366 -4.18 -13.15 0.98
N VAL A 367 -5.28 -13.89 0.93
CA VAL A 367 -5.95 -14.49 2.09
C VAL A 367 -5.26 -15.80 2.44
N ALA A 368 -4.45 -15.79 3.50
CA ALA A 368 -3.48 -16.85 3.77
C ALA A 368 -3.54 -17.34 5.22
N GLN A 369 -3.83 -18.64 5.40
CA GLN A 369 -3.62 -19.29 6.69
C GLN A 369 -2.11 -19.45 6.99
N PRO A 370 -1.70 -19.59 8.27
CA PRO A 370 -0.32 -19.92 8.62
C PRO A 370 0.22 -21.16 7.89
N LYS A 371 1.48 -21.09 7.43
CA LYS A 371 2.22 -22.16 6.71
C LYS A 371 1.69 -22.54 5.31
N THR A 372 0.90 -21.69 4.66
CA THR A 372 0.39 -21.91 3.28
C THR A 372 1.35 -21.56 2.14
N GLY A 373 2.49 -20.91 2.43
CA GLY A 373 3.45 -20.45 1.41
C GLY A 373 3.40 -18.95 1.07
N LYS A 374 2.56 -18.17 1.77
CA LYS A 374 2.48 -16.69 1.78
C LYS A 374 3.77 -15.97 1.34
N THR A 375 4.85 -16.13 2.10
CA THR A 375 6.12 -15.41 1.91
C THR A 375 6.83 -15.76 0.59
N MET A 376 6.70 -17.01 0.10
CA MET A 376 7.22 -17.42 -1.22
C MET A 376 6.40 -16.78 -2.34
N LEU A 377 5.06 -16.78 -2.21
CA LEU A 377 4.16 -16.19 -3.21
C LEU A 377 4.37 -14.68 -3.35
N LEU A 378 4.64 -13.99 -2.25
CA LEU A 378 4.92 -12.55 -2.25
C LEU A 378 6.25 -12.23 -2.96
N LYS A 379 7.31 -13.05 -2.77
CA LYS A 379 8.58 -12.92 -3.51
C LYS A 379 8.43 -13.20 -5.00
N ASP A 380 7.67 -14.24 -5.36
CA ASP A 380 7.38 -14.60 -6.74
C ASP A 380 6.74 -13.41 -7.48
N ILE A 381 5.74 -12.77 -6.88
CA ILE A 381 5.11 -11.54 -7.38
C ILE A 381 6.14 -10.40 -7.46
N ALA A 382 6.88 -10.14 -6.37
CA ALA A 382 7.84 -9.04 -6.28
C ALA A 382 8.89 -9.07 -7.40
N ASN A 383 9.56 -10.21 -7.59
CA ASN A 383 10.59 -10.38 -8.60
C ASN A 383 10.02 -10.36 -10.02
N THR A 384 8.81 -10.90 -10.22
CA THR A 384 8.18 -10.87 -11.55
C THR A 384 7.75 -9.46 -11.95
N ILE A 385 7.26 -8.64 -11.00
CA ILE A 385 7.01 -7.21 -11.24
C ILE A 385 8.34 -6.52 -11.56
N ALA A 386 9.37 -6.64 -10.72
CA ALA A 386 10.67 -6.00 -10.94
C ALA A 386 11.40 -6.44 -12.24
N ALA A 387 11.10 -7.63 -12.77
CA ALA A 387 11.69 -8.15 -14.01
C ALA A 387 10.96 -7.70 -15.29
N ASN A 388 9.64 -7.46 -15.21
CA ASN A 388 8.79 -7.12 -16.35
C ASN A 388 8.42 -5.64 -16.41
N HIS A 389 8.34 -4.98 -15.25
CA HIS A 389 7.93 -3.58 -15.06
C HIS A 389 9.00 -2.76 -14.31
N PRO A 390 10.18 -2.51 -14.91
CA PRO A 390 11.26 -1.74 -14.28
C PRO A 390 10.93 -0.25 -14.08
N GLU A 391 9.82 0.25 -14.67
CA GLU A 391 9.28 1.59 -14.45
C GLU A 391 8.53 1.73 -13.11
N VAL A 392 8.13 0.63 -12.48
CA VAL A 392 7.31 0.61 -11.27
C VAL A 392 8.17 0.73 -10.02
N TYR A 393 7.82 1.66 -9.13
CA TYR A 393 8.47 1.80 -7.84
C TYR A 393 7.96 0.73 -6.86
N LEU A 394 8.71 -0.37 -6.75
CA LEU A 394 8.38 -1.51 -5.90
C LEU A 394 8.87 -1.30 -4.45
N ILE A 395 7.94 -1.24 -3.51
CA ILE A 395 8.18 -1.21 -2.07
C ILE A 395 7.66 -2.50 -1.44
N VAL A 396 8.46 -3.16 -0.60
CA VAL A 396 8.01 -4.25 0.26
C VAL A 396 7.98 -3.75 1.69
N LEU A 397 6.81 -3.78 2.33
CA LEU A 397 6.57 -3.30 3.69
C LEU A 397 6.29 -4.48 4.61
N LEU A 398 7.20 -4.75 5.54
CA LEU A 398 7.14 -5.87 6.49
C LEU A 398 6.85 -5.35 7.90
N ILE A 399 5.78 -5.85 8.54
CA ILE A 399 5.25 -5.36 9.82
C ILE A 399 4.95 -6.54 10.75
N ASP A 400 5.61 -6.58 11.92
CA ASP A 400 5.41 -7.61 12.96
C ASP A 400 5.66 -9.04 12.40
N GLU A 401 6.71 -9.15 11.59
CA GLU A 401 7.23 -10.38 10.98
C GLU A 401 8.70 -10.58 11.38
N ARG A 402 9.25 -11.77 11.12
CA ARG A 402 10.53 -12.21 11.73
C ARG A 402 11.78 -11.61 11.09
N PRO A 403 12.84 -11.32 11.87
CA PRO A 403 14.13 -10.82 11.33
C PRO A 403 14.73 -11.68 10.21
N GLU A 404 14.59 -13.02 10.29
CA GLU A 404 15.06 -13.92 9.25
C GLU A 404 14.24 -13.83 7.95
N GLU A 405 12.91 -13.65 8.04
CA GLU A 405 12.04 -13.47 6.88
C GLU A 405 12.26 -12.09 6.22
N VAL A 406 12.55 -11.06 7.04
CA VAL A 406 13.00 -9.73 6.56
C VAL A 406 14.33 -9.83 5.82
N THR A 407 15.34 -10.49 6.41
CA THR A 407 16.68 -10.64 5.82
C THR A 407 16.63 -11.42 4.50
N ASP A 408 15.80 -12.46 4.46
CA ASP A 408 15.56 -13.28 3.27
C ASP A 408 14.85 -12.48 2.17
N MET A 409 13.85 -11.66 2.50
CA MET A 409 13.21 -10.73 1.56
C MET A 409 14.20 -9.69 1.00
N GLN A 410 14.99 -9.03 1.86
CA GLN A 410 16.01 -8.04 1.47
C GLN A 410 17.07 -8.58 0.50
N ARG A 411 17.40 -9.87 0.60
CA ARG A 411 18.36 -10.54 -0.29
C ARG A 411 17.73 -11.12 -1.56
N SER A 412 16.43 -11.40 -1.53
CA SER A 412 15.71 -12.10 -2.60
C SER A 412 15.01 -11.16 -3.59
N VAL A 413 14.66 -9.93 -3.20
CA VAL A 413 13.80 -9.03 -3.98
C VAL A 413 14.54 -7.79 -4.47
N ARG A 414 14.32 -7.45 -5.75
CA ARG A 414 14.79 -6.19 -6.36
C ARG A 414 13.77 -5.07 -6.16
N GLY A 415 13.77 -4.47 -4.96
CA GLY A 415 12.90 -3.35 -4.61
C GLY A 415 13.31 -2.72 -3.28
N GLU A 416 12.60 -1.68 -2.86
CA GLU A 416 12.83 -1.04 -1.56
C GLU A 416 12.17 -1.86 -0.45
N VAL A 417 12.95 -2.55 0.38
CA VAL A 417 12.43 -3.42 1.46
C VAL A 417 12.52 -2.72 2.81
N ILE A 418 11.39 -2.21 3.29
CA ILE A 418 11.21 -1.48 4.54
C ILE A 418 10.56 -2.39 5.59
N ALA A 419 11.13 -2.48 6.79
CA ALA A 419 10.70 -3.42 7.81
C ALA A 419 10.61 -2.82 9.22
N SER A 420 9.67 -3.35 10.01
CA SER A 420 9.65 -3.28 11.47
C SER A 420 9.35 -4.68 12.00
N THR A 421 10.34 -5.34 12.59
CA THR A 421 10.21 -6.71 13.13
C THR A 421 9.30 -6.75 14.37
N PHE A 422 8.90 -7.95 14.79
CA PHE A 422 8.07 -8.17 15.99
C PHE A 422 8.72 -7.70 17.31
N ASP A 423 10.03 -7.43 17.31
CA ASP A 423 10.78 -6.91 18.47
C ASP A 423 10.45 -5.44 18.79
N GLU A 424 9.81 -4.74 17.84
CA GLU A 424 9.58 -3.30 17.88
C GLU A 424 8.17 -2.94 18.38
N PRO A 425 7.98 -1.76 19.02
CA PRO A 425 6.67 -1.37 19.53
C PRO A 425 5.67 -1.03 18.42
N ALA A 426 4.38 -1.19 18.71
CA ALA A 426 3.29 -0.94 17.77
C ALA A 426 3.29 0.49 17.18
N ASP A 427 3.70 1.50 17.96
CA ASP A 427 3.89 2.89 17.49
C ASP A 427 4.89 2.99 16.34
N ARG A 428 5.94 2.16 16.36
CA ARG A 428 6.97 2.11 15.31
C ARG A 428 6.44 1.47 14.04
N HIS A 429 5.68 0.37 14.15
CA HIS A 429 4.96 -0.22 13.02
C HIS A 429 4.05 0.81 12.34
N VAL A 430 3.24 1.51 13.14
CA VAL A 430 2.31 2.55 12.69
C VAL A 430 3.07 3.73 12.05
N LYS A 431 4.17 4.20 12.64
CA LYS A 431 4.98 5.28 12.06
C LYS A 431 5.58 4.90 10.70
N VAL A 432 6.26 3.76 10.61
CA VAL A 432 6.92 3.30 9.37
C VAL A 432 5.89 3.15 8.25
N ALA A 433 4.75 2.50 8.53
CA ALA A 433 3.67 2.35 7.55
C ALA A 433 3.10 3.69 7.07
N ASN A 434 2.96 4.70 7.94
CA ASN A 434 2.49 6.03 7.51
C ASN A 434 3.49 6.75 6.60
N ILE A 435 4.79 6.67 6.88
CA ILE A 435 5.81 7.30 6.00
C ILE A 435 5.83 6.62 4.64
N VAL A 436 5.77 5.28 4.58
CA VAL A 436 5.67 4.52 3.33
C VAL A 436 4.41 4.88 2.53
N LEU A 437 3.26 4.99 3.20
CA LEU A 437 2.00 5.37 2.55
C LEU A 437 2.07 6.79 1.97
N GLU A 438 2.59 7.77 2.72
CA GLU A 438 2.71 9.13 2.20
C GLU A 438 3.75 9.22 1.08
N LYS A 439 4.89 8.51 1.16
CA LYS A 439 5.86 8.42 0.06
C LYS A 439 5.21 7.91 -1.23
N ALA A 440 4.47 6.81 -1.14
CA ALA A 440 3.76 6.24 -2.28
C ALA A 440 2.76 7.24 -2.90
N LYS A 441 1.99 7.96 -2.06
CA LYS A 441 1.10 9.04 -2.54
C LYS A 441 1.87 10.17 -3.24
N ARG A 442 3.03 10.59 -2.72
CA ARG A 442 3.84 11.67 -3.31
C ARG A 442 4.44 11.29 -4.67
N LEU A 443 4.91 10.04 -4.82
CA LEU A 443 5.38 9.50 -6.10
C LEU A 443 4.24 9.46 -7.14
N VAL A 444 3.04 9.05 -6.72
CA VAL A 444 1.84 8.98 -7.57
C VAL A 444 1.28 10.37 -7.93
N GLU A 445 1.36 11.36 -7.02
CA GLU A 445 1.13 12.79 -7.32
C GLU A 445 2.10 13.34 -8.40
N CYS A 446 3.21 12.64 -8.64
CA CYS A 446 4.21 12.94 -9.67
C CYS A 446 4.17 11.95 -10.85
N GLY A 447 3.08 11.19 -11.03
CA GLY A 447 2.90 10.34 -12.22
C GLY A 447 3.63 8.99 -12.21
N HIS A 448 4.22 8.57 -11.08
CA HIS A 448 4.89 7.27 -10.98
C HIS A 448 3.90 6.15 -10.64
N ASP A 449 4.08 4.97 -11.23
CA ASP A 449 3.43 3.74 -10.77
C ASP A 449 4.15 3.19 -9.53
N VAL A 450 3.40 2.86 -8.48
CA VAL A 450 3.94 2.39 -7.20
C VAL A 450 3.23 1.11 -6.77
N VAL A 451 3.99 0.08 -6.40
CA VAL A 451 3.48 -1.17 -5.82
C VAL A 451 3.98 -1.29 -4.39
N ILE A 452 3.06 -1.38 -3.42
CA ILE A 452 3.36 -1.78 -2.04
C ILE A 452 2.96 -3.24 -1.85
N LEU A 453 3.94 -4.10 -1.54
CA LEU A 453 3.72 -5.45 -1.05
C LEU A 453 3.71 -5.43 0.47
N LEU A 454 2.54 -5.51 1.10
CA LEU A 454 2.39 -5.42 2.55
C LEU A 454 2.26 -6.81 3.19
N ASP A 455 3.20 -7.15 4.07
CA ASP A 455 3.11 -8.33 4.93
C ASP A 455 3.09 -7.90 6.42
N SER A 456 1.95 -7.79 7.10
CA SER A 456 0.57 -8.08 6.66
C SER A 456 -0.42 -7.01 7.12
N ILE A 457 -1.57 -6.89 6.42
CA ILE A 457 -2.61 -5.92 6.82
C ILE A 457 -3.22 -6.27 8.18
N THR A 458 -3.30 -7.57 8.51
CA THR A 458 -3.79 -8.04 9.81
C THR A 458 -2.89 -7.59 10.96
N ARG A 459 -1.57 -7.69 10.82
CA ARG A 459 -0.63 -7.17 11.83
C ARG A 459 -0.65 -5.65 11.91
N LEU A 460 -0.69 -4.94 10.77
CA LEU A 460 -0.79 -3.48 10.77
C LEU A 460 -2.07 -3.01 11.48
N ALA A 461 -3.22 -3.67 11.24
CA ALA A 461 -4.47 -3.36 11.93
C ALA A 461 -4.43 -3.63 13.43
N ARG A 462 -3.77 -4.72 13.88
CA ARG A 462 -3.48 -4.97 15.30
C ARG A 462 -2.66 -3.85 15.93
N ALA A 463 -1.58 -3.40 15.27
CA ALA A 463 -0.76 -2.31 15.76
C ALA A 463 -1.55 -1.00 15.91
N TYR A 464 -2.38 -0.66 14.92
CA TYR A 464 -3.30 0.49 15.01
C TYR A 464 -4.32 0.37 16.16
N ASN A 465 -4.81 -0.84 16.46
CA ASN A 465 -5.72 -1.06 17.59
C ASN A 465 -5.04 -0.89 18.96
N THR A 466 -3.76 -1.25 19.07
CA THR A 466 -2.98 -1.06 20.31
C THR A 466 -2.59 0.40 20.55
N VAL A 467 -2.24 1.14 19.48
CA VAL A 467 -1.78 2.55 19.56
C VAL A 467 -2.93 3.54 19.74
N GLN A 468 -4.16 3.19 19.35
CA GLN A 468 -5.27 4.13 19.37
C GLN A 468 -5.89 4.28 20.78
N PRO A 469 -6.07 5.52 21.29
CA PRO A 469 -6.80 5.76 22.53
C PRO A 469 -8.20 5.15 22.49
N ALA A 470 -8.57 4.42 23.55
CA ALA A 470 -9.83 3.69 23.62
C ALA A 470 -11.05 4.62 23.50
N SER A 471 -11.95 4.31 22.55
CA SER A 471 -13.18 5.10 22.31
C SER A 471 -14.32 4.78 23.29
N GLY A 472 -14.13 3.80 24.17
CA GLY A 472 -15.19 3.20 24.99
C GLY A 472 -16.15 2.29 24.22
N LYS A 473 -15.99 2.13 22.89
CA LYS A 473 -16.83 1.29 22.03
C LYS A 473 -15.98 0.17 21.41
N VAL A 474 -15.99 -0.99 22.07
CA VAL A 474 -15.28 -2.19 21.61
C VAL A 474 -16.25 -3.09 20.85
N LEU A 475 -15.86 -3.49 19.63
CA LEU A 475 -16.58 -4.42 18.76
C LEU A 475 -16.34 -5.88 19.20
N SER A 476 -17.00 -6.82 18.52
CA SER A 476 -16.63 -8.24 18.60
C SER A 476 -15.14 -8.44 18.33
N GLY A 477 -14.53 -9.44 18.96
CA GLY A 477 -13.10 -9.73 18.82
C GLY A 477 -12.14 -8.78 19.54
N GLY A 478 -12.62 -7.75 20.24
CA GLY A 478 -11.76 -6.83 21.02
C GLY A 478 -11.19 -5.66 20.22
N VAL A 479 -11.76 -5.37 19.04
CA VAL A 479 -11.35 -4.26 18.16
C VAL A 479 -12.07 -2.98 18.58
N ASP A 480 -11.37 -1.85 18.72
CA ASP A 480 -12.00 -0.55 18.95
C ASP A 480 -12.71 -0.05 17.68
N ALA A 481 -13.93 0.50 17.83
CA ALA A 481 -14.77 0.93 16.71
C ALA A 481 -14.12 1.96 15.77
N ASN A 482 -13.13 2.72 16.24
CA ASN A 482 -12.37 3.67 15.42
C ASN A 482 -11.03 3.10 14.93
N ALA A 483 -10.50 2.02 15.51
CA ALA A 483 -9.16 1.52 15.20
C ALA A 483 -8.98 1.16 13.72
N LEU A 484 -10.00 0.52 13.11
CA LEU A 484 -9.95 0.09 11.71
C LEU A 484 -10.06 1.24 10.70
N GLN A 485 -10.32 2.49 11.11
CA GLN A 485 -10.42 3.60 10.15
C GLN A 485 -9.09 3.93 9.46
N LYS A 486 -7.97 3.96 10.20
CA LYS A 486 -6.64 4.24 9.62
C LYS A 486 -6.13 3.06 8.75
N PRO A 487 -6.21 1.79 9.20
CA PRO A 487 -5.93 0.62 8.35
C PRO A 487 -6.77 0.59 7.05
N LYS A 488 -8.09 0.85 7.12
CA LYS A 488 -8.94 0.91 5.91
C LYS A 488 -8.58 2.08 4.98
N ARG A 489 -8.16 3.24 5.52
CA ARG A 489 -7.61 4.34 4.70
C ARG A 489 -6.24 4.03 4.09
N PHE A 490 -5.41 3.19 4.73
CA PHE A 490 -4.16 2.70 4.14
C PHE A 490 -4.46 1.82 2.93
N PHE A 491 -5.23 0.74 3.10
CA PHE A 491 -5.51 -0.21 2.01
C PHE A 491 -6.39 0.42 0.91
N GLY A 492 -7.40 1.20 1.31
CA GLY A 492 -8.26 1.98 0.42
C GLY A 492 -7.56 3.12 -0.33
N ALA A 493 -6.29 3.43 -0.03
CA ALA A 493 -5.53 4.41 -0.80
C ALA A 493 -5.16 3.89 -2.20
N ALA A 494 -5.04 2.57 -2.39
CA ALA A 494 -4.69 2.00 -3.69
C ALA A 494 -5.82 2.13 -4.72
N ARG A 495 -5.47 2.60 -5.92
CA ARG A 495 -6.35 2.92 -7.05
C ARG A 495 -5.52 3.23 -8.29
N ASN A 496 -6.15 3.06 -9.45
CA ASN A 496 -5.68 3.67 -10.70
C ASN A 496 -6.09 5.15 -10.71
N ILE A 497 -5.39 6.01 -11.47
CA ILE A 497 -5.64 7.45 -11.49
C ILE A 497 -5.65 8.01 -12.91
N GLU A 498 -6.72 8.74 -13.23
CA GLU A 498 -6.85 9.48 -14.47
C GLU A 498 -5.77 10.58 -14.58
N ASN A 499 -4.96 10.55 -15.65
CA ASN A 499 -3.84 11.49 -15.88
C ASN A 499 -2.78 11.53 -14.75
N GLY A 500 -2.64 10.46 -13.97
CA GLY A 500 -1.61 10.29 -12.94
C GLY A 500 -0.87 8.96 -13.06
N GLY A 501 -0.15 8.57 -12.01
CA GLY A 501 0.37 7.21 -11.85
C GLY A 501 -0.59 6.36 -11.01
N SER A 502 -0.35 5.04 -10.93
CA SER A 502 -1.17 4.15 -10.12
C SER A 502 -0.56 3.85 -8.74
N LEU A 503 -1.43 3.64 -7.73
CA LEU A 503 -1.03 3.04 -6.46
C LEU A 503 -1.64 1.65 -6.33
N SER A 504 -0.81 0.61 -6.44
CA SER A 504 -1.18 -0.77 -6.15
C SER A 504 -0.77 -1.13 -4.72
N ILE A 505 -1.66 -1.77 -3.96
CA ILE A 505 -1.35 -2.39 -2.68
C ILE A 505 -1.79 -3.85 -2.75
N ILE A 506 -0.82 -4.75 -2.64
CA ILE A 506 -1.04 -6.20 -2.52
C ILE A 506 -0.67 -6.57 -1.09
N ALA A 507 -1.69 -6.78 -0.25
CA ALA A 507 -1.50 -7.06 1.17
C ALA A 507 -1.83 -8.52 1.50
N THR A 508 -1.04 -9.14 2.36
CA THR A 508 -1.39 -10.44 2.94
C THR A 508 -2.37 -10.23 4.10
N ALA A 509 -3.35 -11.13 4.24
CA ALA A 509 -4.31 -11.16 5.34
C ALA A 509 -4.33 -12.54 5.98
N LEU A 510 -4.20 -12.60 7.31
CA LEU A 510 -4.15 -13.85 8.06
C LEU A 510 -5.56 -14.31 8.45
N THR A 511 -5.90 -15.56 8.11
CA THR A 511 -7.16 -16.22 8.47
C THR A 511 -6.91 -17.54 9.22
N GLU A 512 -7.95 -18.07 9.87
CA GLU A 512 -7.91 -19.30 10.69
C GLU A 512 -6.80 -19.30 11.77
N THR A 513 -6.49 -18.12 12.32
CA THR A 513 -5.55 -17.95 13.44
C THR A 513 -6.11 -18.38 14.79
N GLY A 514 -7.43 -18.63 14.88
CA GLY A 514 -8.17 -18.82 16.12
C GLY A 514 -8.48 -17.51 16.86
N SER A 515 -8.15 -16.34 16.29
CA SER A 515 -8.40 -15.04 16.89
C SER A 515 -9.61 -14.35 16.24
N LYS A 516 -10.69 -14.17 17.01
CA LYS A 516 -11.86 -13.38 16.61
C LYS A 516 -11.52 -11.94 16.20
N MET A 517 -10.39 -11.42 16.66
CA MET A 517 -9.85 -10.13 16.23
C MET A 517 -9.47 -10.15 14.74
N ASP A 518 -8.80 -11.21 14.28
CA ASP A 518 -8.36 -11.35 12.89
C ASP A 518 -9.54 -11.62 11.95
N GLU A 519 -10.54 -12.38 12.42
CA GLU A 519 -11.80 -12.62 11.70
C GLU A 519 -12.54 -11.29 11.41
N VAL A 520 -12.70 -10.44 12.43
CA VAL A 520 -13.33 -9.12 12.30
C VAL A 520 -12.50 -8.17 11.44
N ILE A 521 -11.16 -8.20 11.56
CA ILE A 521 -10.25 -7.44 10.69
C ILE A 521 -10.42 -7.88 9.23
N PHE A 522 -10.47 -9.20 8.97
CA PHE A 522 -10.56 -9.76 7.62
C PHE A 522 -11.84 -9.33 6.89
N GLU A 523 -13.02 -9.52 7.50
CA GLU A 523 -14.30 -9.16 6.85
C GLU A 523 -14.41 -7.65 6.55
N GLU A 524 -13.88 -6.81 7.45
CA GLU A 524 -13.81 -5.35 7.26
C GLU A 524 -12.87 -4.92 6.10
N PHE A 525 -11.82 -5.71 5.81
CA PHE A 525 -10.95 -5.50 4.66
C PHE A 525 -11.47 -6.11 3.37
N LYS A 526 -12.19 -7.22 3.45
CA LYS A 526 -12.79 -7.91 2.30
C LYS A 526 -13.65 -6.97 1.46
N GLY A 527 -14.55 -6.22 2.11
CA GLY A 527 -15.36 -5.18 1.46
C GLY A 527 -14.59 -3.96 0.93
N THR A 528 -13.30 -3.81 1.26
CA THR A 528 -12.43 -2.71 0.79
C THR A 528 -11.59 -3.11 -0.43
N GLY A 529 -11.28 -4.40 -0.60
CA GLY A 529 -10.48 -4.94 -1.70
C GLY A 529 -11.18 -4.90 -3.06
N ASN A 530 -10.42 -5.24 -4.11
CA ASN A 530 -10.98 -5.55 -5.43
C ASN A 530 -10.31 -6.75 -6.13
N MET A 531 -9.40 -7.45 -5.44
CA MET A 531 -8.82 -8.74 -5.85
C MET A 531 -8.59 -9.58 -4.59
N GLU A 532 -9.03 -10.84 -4.61
CA GLU A 532 -8.88 -11.78 -3.50
C GLU A 532 -8.18 -13.05 -4.01
N LEU A 533 -7.06 -13.42 -3.40
CA LEU A 533 -6.29 -14.62 -3.73
C LEU A 533 -6.19 -15.50 -2.48
N GLN A 534 -6.95 -16.60 -2.45
CA GLN A 534 -7.11 -17.43 -1.26
C GLN A 534 -6.17 -18.65 -1.28
N LEU A 535 -5.48 -18.90 -0.18
CA LEU A 535 -4.59 -20.06 0.00
C LEU A 535 -5.19 -21.10 0.95
N ASP A 536 -5.40 -22.33 0.47
CA ASP A 536 -5.97 -23.43 1.26
C ASP A 536 -4.86 -24.31 1.86
N ARG A 537 -4.88 -24.42 3.19
CA ARG A 537 -3.98 -25.28 3.96
C ARG A 537 -4.17 -26.77 3.67
N LYS A 538 -5.32 -27.23 3.17
CA LYS A 538 -5.51 -28.62 2.71
C LYS A 538 -4.59 -28.94 1.52
N ILE A 539 -4.41 -27.98 0.61
CA ILE A 539 -3.50 -28.08 -0.54
C ILE A 539 -2.04 -28.07 -0.05
N ALA A 540 -1.69 -27.10 0.80
CA ALA A 540 -0.34 -26.99 1.38
C ALA A 540 0.05 -28.21 2.24
N ASN A 541 -0.88 -28.80 2.99
CA ASN A 541 -0.66 -30.02 3.78
C ASN A 541 -0.29 -31.23 2.91
N LYS A 542 -0.81 -31.33 1.68
CA LYS A 542 -0.39 -32.34 0.68
C LYS A 542 0.93 -31.97 -0.03
N ARG A 543 1.57 -30.85 0.34
CA ARG A 543 2.77 -30.27 -0.29
C ARG A 543 2.58 -29.86 -1.75
N ILE A 544 1.35 -29.61 -2.18
CA ILE A 544 1.06 -29.03 -3.48
C ILE A 544 1.27 -27.51 -3.37
N PHE A 545 2.14 -26.96 -4.21
CA PHE A 545 2.42 -25.53 -4.30
C PHE A 545 2.35 -25.07 -5.77
N PRO A 546 1.83 -23.86 -6.06
CA PRO A 546 1.24 -22.90 -5.12
C PRO A 546 -0.05 -23.43 -4.49
N ALA A 547 -0.35 -23.06 -3.24
CA ALA A 547 -1.47 -23.60 -2.47
C ALA A 547 -2.79 -22.82 -2.68
N ILE A 548 -3.06 -22.38 -3.92
CA ILE A 548 -4.15 -21.46 -4.25
C ILE A 548 -5.47 -22.23 -4.42
N ASP A 549 -6.55 -21.74 -3.79
CA ASP A 549 -7.92 -22.11 -4.15
C ASP A 549 -8.35 -21.30 -5.39
N LEU A 550 -8.34 -21.95 -6.53
CA LEU A 550 -8.71 -21.39 -7.84
C LEU A 550 -10.21 -21.02 -7.93
N THR A 551 -11.06 -21.62 -7.09
CA THR A 551 -12.51 -21.40 -7.12
C THR A 551 -12.90 -20.14 -6.35
N SER A 552 -12.33 -19.95 -5.15
CA SER A 552 -12.59 -18.77 -4.32
C SER A 552 -11.80 -17.54 -4.76
N SER A 553 -10.61 -17.72 -5.35
CA SER A 553 -9.77 -16.59 -5.81
C SER A 553 -10.38 -15.90 -7.03
N SER A 554 -10.44 -14.57 -7.02
CA SER A 554 -11.09 -13.76 -8.06
C SER A 554 -10.56 -12.32 -8.14
N THR A 555 -10.95 -11.60 -9.19
CA THR A 555 -10.64 -10.17 -9.36
C THR A 555 -11.87 -9.44 -9.90
N ARG A 556 -12.19 -8.28 -9.32
CA ARG A 556 -13.35 -7.49 -9.72
C ARG A 556 -12.98 -6.61 -10.92
N ARG A 557 -13.77 -6.73 -12.00
CA ARG A 557 -13.52 -6.14 -13.32
C ARG A 557 -12.25 -6.70 -14.00
N ASP A 558 -12.07 -8.01 -13.92
CA ASP A 558 -11.09 -8.75 -14.72
C ASP A 558 -11.36 -8.65 -16.24
N ASP A 559 -12.58 -8.27 -16.65
CA ASP A 559 -12.93 -7.88 -18.01
C ASP A 559 -12.18 -6.65 -18.56
N LEU A 560 -11.52 -5.87 -17.70
CA LEU A 560 -10.64 -4.77 -18.11
C LEU A 560 -9.16 -5.19 -18.22
N LEU A 561 -8.78 -6.37 -17.71
CA LEU A 561 -7.39 -6.82 -17.56
C LEU A 561 -7.03 -8.03 -18.44
N LEU A 562 -8.04 -8.67 -19.06
CA LEU A 562 -7.90 -9.86 -19.91
C LEU A 562 -8.64 -9.62 -21.24
N ASP A 563 -8.20 -10.28 -22.31
CA ASP A 563 -8.91 -10.25 -23.59
C ASP A 563 -10.16 -11.15 -23.58
N GLU A 564 -11.13 -10.85 -24.45
CA GLU A 564 -12.40 -11.60 -24.56
C GLU A 564 -12.19 -13.12 -24.76
N GLY A 565 -11.16 -13.51 -25.51
CA GLY A 565 -10.84 -14.91 -25.78
C GLY A 565 -10.30 -15.65 -24.56
N THR A 566 -9.44 -15.00 -23.78
CA THR A 566 -8.98 -15.50 -22.48
C THR A 566 -10.14 -15.55 -21.48
N ILE A 567 -10.97 -14.51 -21.38
CA ILE A 567 -12.13 -14.47 -20.48
C ILE A 567 -13.08 -15.64 -20.76
N GLN A 568 -13.43 -15.89 -22.03
CA GLN A 568 -14.31 -16.99 -22.40
C GLN A 568 -13.74 -18.36 -22.01
N ARG A 569 -12.43 -18.59 -22.24
CA ARG A 569 -11.76 -19.84 -21.85
C ARG A 569 -11.65 -20.00 -20.34
N MET A 570 -11.32 -18.92 -19.62
CA MET A 570 -11.25 -18.92 -18.16
C MET A 570 -12.63 -19.14 -17.51
N TRP A 571 -13.72 -18.66 -18.12
CA TRP A 571 -15.09 -18.97 -17.68
C TRP A 571 -15.41 -20.47 -17.81
N ILE A 572 -15.08 -21.09 -18.96
CA ILE A 572 -15.24 -22.54 -19.16
C ILE A 572 -14.39 -23.32 -18.15
N MET A 573 -13.12 -22.94 -17.98
CA MET A 573 -12.20 -23.60 -17.04
C MET A 573 -12.68 -23.46 -15.59
N ARG A 574 -13.11 -22.28 -15.14
CA ARG A 574 -13.68 -22.08 -13.80
C ARG A 574 -14.91 -22.95 -13.55
N LYS A 575 -15.78 -23.10 -14.55
CA LYS A 575 -16.96 -23.97 -14.48
C LYS A 575 -16.60 -25.47 -14.44
N TYR A 576 -15.51 -25.88 -15.10
CA TYR A 576 -15.02 -27.26 -15.03
C TYR A 576 -14.36 -27.57 -13.68
N LEU A 577 -13.64 -26.60 -13.10
CA LEU A 577 -12.97 -26.75 -11.81
C LEU A 577 -13.94 -26.68 -10.61
N SER A 578 -15.12 -26.04 -10.75
CA SER A 578 -16.12 -25.99 -9.68
C SER A 578 -16.79 -27.34 -9.38
N ASP A 579 -16.68 -28.32 -10.28
CA ASP A 579 -17.17 -29.68 -10.09
C ASP A 579 -16.13 -30.59 -9.39
N MET A 580 -14.95 -30.07 -9.05
CA MET A 580 -13.82 -30.79 -8.42
C MET A 580 -13.58 -30.31 -6.98
N ASN A 581 -12.92 -31.14 -6.15
CA ASN A 581 -12.39 -30.63 -4.88
C ASN A 581 -11.23 -29.66 -5.15
N PRO A 582 -11.02 -28.58 -4.35
CA PRO A 582 -9.95 -27.59 -4.58
C PRO A 582 -8.55 -28.21 -4.69
N VAL A 583 -8.31 -29.31 -3.99
CA VAL A 583 -7.05 -30.07 -4.04
C VAL A 583 -6.86 -30.80 -5.38
N GLU A 584 -7.92 -31.35 -5.96
CA GLU A 584 -7.89 -32.01 -7.27
C GLU A 584 -7.81 -30.98 -8.40
N ALA A 585 -8.59 -29.91 -8.30
CA ALA A 585 -8.56 -28.76 -9.21
C ALA A 585 -7.14 -28.16 -9.31
N MET A 586 -6.49 -27.91 -8.17
CA MET A 586 -5.14 -27.36 -8.14
C MET A 586 -4.09 -28.35 -8.67
N ASP A 587 -4.20 -29.65 -8.39
CA ASP A 587 -3.25 -30.65 -8.89
C ASP A 587 -3.39 -30.83 -10.41
N PHE A 588 -4.61 -30.94 -10.93
CA PHE A 588 -4.92 -30.97 -12.38
C PHE A 588 -4.35 -29.75 -13.11
N ILE A 589 -4.56 -28.55 -12.56
CA ILE A 589 -4.03 -27.30 -13.13
C ILE A 589 -2.50 -27.27 -13.06
N ASN A 590 -1.89 -27.60 -11.93
CA ASN A 590 -0.44 -27.69 -11.80
C ASN A 590 0.15 -28.63 -12.87
N ASP A 591 -0.47 -29.78 -13.10
CA ASP A 591 -0.04 -30.76 -14.09
C ASP A 591 -0.29 -30.37 -15.55
N ARG A 592 -1.18 -29.41 -15.84
CA ARG A 592 -1.31 -28.78 -17.16
C ARG A 592 -0.30 -27.64 -17.35
N PHE A 593 -0.03 -26.85 -16.30
CA PHE A 593 0.98 -25.77 -16.36
C PHE A 593 2.41 -26.31 -16.46
N LYS A 594 2.74 -27.46 -15.83
CA LYS A 594 4.04 -28.17 -16.02
C LYS A 594 4.28 -28.63 -17.47
N LYS A 595 3.21 -28.91 -18.22
CA LYS A 595 3.27 -29.44 -19.59
C LYS A 595 3.34 -28.33 -20.66
N THR A 596 3.27 -27.07 -20.26
CA THR A 596 3.18 -25.89 -21.14
C THR A 596 4.18 -24.82 -20.72
N ARG A 597 4.76 -24.11 -21.68
CA ARG A 597 5.83 -23.12 -21.48
C ARG A 597 5.29 -21.79 -20.97
N ASN A 598 4.19 -21.33 -21.56
CA ASN A 598 3.55 -20.05 -21.22
C ASN A 598 2.02 -20.18 -21.12
N ASN A 599 1.35 -19.07 -20.82
CA ASN A 599 -0.10 -19.04 -20.63
C ASN A 599 -0.88 -19.14 -21.96
N GLU A 600 -0.30 -18.70 -23.08
CA GLU A 600 -0.89 -18.81 -24.41
C GLU A 600 -1.00 -20.29 -24.85
N GLU A 601 0.08 -21.07 -24.72
CA GLU A 601 0.12 -22.50 -25.02
C GLU A 601 -0.86 -23.27 -24.13
N PHE A 602 -0.97 -22.90 -22.85
CA PHE A 602 -1.97 -23.45 -21.93
C PHE A 602 -3.40 -23.16 -22.40
N LEU A 603 -3.73 -21.91 -22.73
CA LEU A 603 -5.05 -21.52 -23.24
C LEU A 603 -5.40 -22.18 -24.57
N ILE A 604 -4.41 -22.42 -25.45
CA ILE A 604 -4.60 -23.16 -26.70
C ILE A 604 -4.90 -24.64 -26.41
N SER A 605 -4.18 -25.26 -25.46
CA SER A 605 -4.39 -26.65 -25.03
C SER A 605 -5.72 -26.94 -24.29
N MET A 606 -6.62 -25.96 -24.18
CA MET A 606 -8.00 -26.15 -23.72
C MET A 606 -8.97 -26.51 -24.85
N ASN A 607 -8.54 -26.43 -26.12
CA ASN A 607 -9.37 -26.76 -27.28
C ASN A 607 -9.35 -28.26 -27.64
N ASP A 608 -8.49 -29.05 -26.98
CA ASP A 608 -8.26 -30.49 -27.14
C ASP A 608 -8.64 -31.30 -25.89
#